data_AF-A0A183MVD6-F1
#
_entry.id   AF-A0A183MVD6-F1
#
_cell.length_a   1.000
_cell.length_b   1.000
_cell.length_c   1.000
_cell.angle_alpha   90.00
_cell.angle_beta   90.00
_cell.angle_gamma   90.00
#
_symmetry.space_group_name_H-M   'P 1'
#
loop_
_entity.id
_entity.type
_entity.pdbx_description
1 polymer ?
#
loop_
_entity_poly.entity_id
_entity_poly.type
_entity_poly.pdbx_seq_one_letter_code
_entity_poly.pdbx_strand_id
1 'polypeptide(L)'
;MVSVRNTTTTTTTTTTTTTTTTNNNNNNNNNNNNNNNNHNGLISSENKPRLTTSFCIYQFNCSCGASYIGRCSRNLYIRAREHLPVWLSKGVVKTVNRSILDHLVQTGHTANMEQSFAIIHRVNISLPNSVRLRILQTAEAIAIRIKKAEL
;
A
#
# COMPACT_ATOMS: atom_id res chain seq x y z
N MET A 1 4.58 27.52 56.56
CA MET A 1 5.59 27.35 55.50
C MET A 1 5.09 26.30 54.53
N VAL A 2 5.08 26.61 53.22
CA VAL A 2 4.42 25.85 52.15
C VAL A 2 5.28 24.65 51.74
N SER A 3 4.69 23.45 51.69
CA SER A 3 5.35 22.23 51.20
C SER A 3 5.21 22.14 49.68
N VAL A 4 6.32 22.29 48.96
CA VAL A 4 6.38 22.13 47.49
C VAL A 4 6.53 20.64 47.18
N ARG A 5 5.62 20.08 46.36
CA ARG A 5 5.73 18.71 45.83
C ARG A 5 6.38 18.78 44.45
N ASN A 6 7.50 18.10 44.26
CA ASN A 6 8.13 17.93 42.96
C ASN A 6 7.54 16.70 42.26
N THR A 7 6.96 16.89 41.08
CA THR A 7 6.43 15.83 40.22
C THR A 7 7.48 15.44 39.18
N THR A 8 7.90 14.18 39.14
CA THR A 8 8.85 13.65 38.16
C THR A 8 8.08 12.91 37.07
N THR A 9 8.25 13.33 35.81
CA THR A 9 7.62 12.70 34.63
C THR A 9 8.61 11.75 33.98
N THR A 10 8.25 10.47 33.87
CA THR A 10 9.06 9.43 33.20
C THR A 10 8.54 9.25 31.77
N THR A 11 9.42 9.45 30.77
CA THR A 11 9.11 9.22 29.36
C THR A 11 9.58 7.84 28.94
N THR A 12 8.64 6.97 28.56
CA THR A 12 8.93 5.62 28.02
C THR A 12 9.05 5.69 26.51
N THR A 13 10.22 5.35 25.97
CA THR A 13 10.46 5.24 24.53
C THR A 13 10.23 3.80 24.08
N THR A 14 9.20 3.56 23.27
CA THR A 14 8.92 2.25 22.66
C THR A 14 9.62 2.18 21.31
N THR A 15 10.56 1.24 21.16
CA THR A 15 11.24 0.95 19.90
C THR A 15 10.47 -0.13 19.15
N THR A 16 9.83 0.21 18.04
CA THR A 16 9.14 -0.74 17.16
C THR A 16 10.10 -1.26 16.09
N THR A 17 10.48 -2.52 16.17
CA THR A 17 11.29 -3.20 15.15
C THR A 17 10.40 -3.73 14.02
N THR A 18 10.34 -3.00 12.91
CA THR A 18 9.64 -3.46 11.71
C THR A 18 10.46 -4.56 11.02
N THR A 19 10.08 -5.82 11.26
CA THR A 19 10.65 -6.96 10.53
C THR A 19 10.09 -6.93 9.10
N THR A 20 10.89 -6.41 8.17
CA THR A 20 10.58 -6.52 6.74
C THR A 20 10.91 -7.94 6.30
N THR A 21 9.92 -8.82 6.32
CA THR A 21 10.05 -10.15 5.71
C THR A 21 10.18 -9.95 4.20
N THR A 22 11.42 -9.95 3.72
CA THR A 22 11.75 -9.96 2.29
C THR A 22 11.34 -11.32 1.73
N ASN A 23 10.05 -11.48 1.42
CA ASN A 23 9.60 -12.66 0.70
C ASN A 23 9.94 -12.49 -0.78
N ASN A 24 11.18 -12.84 -1.09
CA ASN A 24 11.74 -12.87 -2.42
C ASN A 24 11.19 -14.10 -3.17
N ASN A 25 9.89 -14.13 -3.46
CA ASN A 25 9.32 -15.15 -4.32
C ASN A 25 9.31 -14.63 -5.76
N ASN A 26 10.50 -14.64 -6.37
CA ASN A 26 10.71 -14.43 -7.79
C ASN A 26 10.20 -15.68 -8.55
N ASN A 27 8.88 -15.84 -8.65
CA ASN A 27 8.31 -16.77 -9.62
C ASN A 27 8.12 -16.02 -10.94
N ASN A 28 9.18 -16.03 -11.75
CA ASN A 28 9.15 -15.59 -13.14
C ASN A 28 8.36 -16.61 -13.96
N ASN A 29 7.03 -16.56 -13.91
CA ASN A 29 6.21 -17.22 -14.92
C ASN A 29 5.80 -16.18 -15.96
N ASN A 30 6.65 -16.04 -16.97
CA ASN A 30 6.36 -15.29 -18.17
C ASN A 30 5.33 -16.07 -19.02
N ASN A 31 4.04 -15.89 -18.71
CA ASN A 31 3.00 -16.25 -19.67
C ASN A 31 2.43 -14.96 -20.28
N ASN A 32 3.08 -14.53 -21.36
CA ASN A 32 2.56 -13.50 -22.24
C ASN A 32 1.39 -14.09 -23.03
N ASN A 33 0.16 -13.94 -22.52
CA ASN A 33 -1.02 -14.11 -23.36
C ASN A 33 -1.69 -12.75 -23.56
N ASN A 34 -1.28 -12.09 -24.65
CA ASN A 34 -1.97 -10.94 -25.19
C ASN A 34 -3.29 -11.42 -25.81
N ASN A 35 -4.40 -11.24 -25.11
CA ASN A 35 -5.71 -11.28 -25.75
C ASN A 35 -6.42 -9.95 -25.56
N ASN A 36 -6.27 -9.11 -26.58
CA ASN A 36 -7.07 -7.91 -26.80
C ASN A 36 -8.49 -8.34 -27.14
N ASN A 37 -9.42 -8.17 -26.21
CA ASN A 37 -10.83 -8.11 -26.55
C ASN A 37 -11.44 -6.82 -26.02
N ASN A 38 -11.54 -5.88 -26.96
CA ASN A 38 -12.45 -4.75 -26.93
C ASN A 38 -13.88 -5.25 -26.69
N HIS A 39 -14.45 -4.95 -25.53
CA HIS A 39 -15.90 -4.98 -25.36
C HIS A 39 -16.37 -3.70 -24.68
N ASN A 40 -17.02 -2.86 -25.48
CA ASN A 40 -17.80 -1.72 -25.05
C ASN A 40 -18.86 -2.17 -24.04
N GLY A 41 -18.65 -1.82 -22.77
CA GLY A 41 -19.65 -1.91 -21.72
C GLY A 41 -19.57 -0.66 -20.85
N LEU A 42 -20.57 0.21 -21.02
CA LEU A 42 -20.83 1.39 -20.21
C LEU A 42 -20.73 1.06 -18.71
N ILE A 43 -19.73 1.64 -18.04
CA ILE A 43 -19.83 2.03 -16.63
C ILE A 43 -19.20 3.41 -16.52
N SER A 44 -20.07 4.39 -16.31
CA SER A 44 -19.76 5.77 -15.93
C SER A 44 -19.06 5.81 -14.57
N SER A 45 -17.84 6.35 -14.53
CA SER A 45 -17.26 7.14 -13.43
C SER A 45 -15.80 7.46 -13.73
N GLU A 46 -15.46 8.73 -13.66
CA GLU A 46 -14.25 9.37 -14.20
C GLU A 46 -12.94 9.09 -13.42
N ASN A 47 -12.63 7.84 -13.06
CA ASN A 47 -11.40 7.52 -12.28
C ASN A 47 -10.55 6.34 -12.78
N LYS A 48 -10.87 5.77 -13.95
CA LYS A 48 -10.11 4.66 -14.58
C LYS A 48 -8.58 4.86 -14.77
N PRO A 49 -8.00 6.05 -15.03
CA PRO A 49 -6.56 6.14 -15.30
C PRO A 49 -5.67 6.00 -14.05
N ARG A 50 -6.24 6.11 -12.84
CA ARG A 50 -5.44 6.03 -11.61
C ARG A 50 -5.07 4.58 -11.30
N LEU A 51 -6.05 3.68 -11.20
CA LEU A 51 -5.78 2.29 -10.82
C LEU A 51 -5.06 1.47 -11.91
N THR A 52 -5.10 1.91 -13.17
CA THR A 52 -4.33 1.28 -14.26
C THR A 52 -2.88 1.76 -14.34
N THR A 53 -2.46 2.69 -13.48
CA THR A 53 -1.08 3.17 -13.49
C THR A 53 -0.12 2.07 -13.02
N SER A 54 0.93 1.84 -13.82
CA SER A 54 2.10 1.02 -13.47
C SER A 54 3.29 1.89 -13.08
N PHE A 55 4.33 1.29 -12.50
CA PHE A 55 5.56 1.99 -12.07
C PHE A 55 5.28 3.24 -11.23
N CYS A 56 4.58 3.07 -10.12
CA CYS A 56 4.23 4.16 -9.21
C CYS A 56 4.47 3.83 -7.74
N ILE A 57 4.52 4.89 -6.94
CA ILE A 57 4.38 4.83 -5.49
C ILE A 57 2.93 5.21 -5.17
N TYR A 58 2.29 4.38 -4.36
CA TYR A 58 0.94 4.59 -3.89
C TYR A 58 0.91 4.69 -2.37
N GLN A 59 -0.12 5.38 -1.89
CA GLN A 59 -0.48 5.47 -0.49
C GLN A 59 -1.84 4.81 -0.31
N PHE A 60 -1.97 3.96 0.69
CA PHE A 60 -3.25 3.51 1.20
C PHE A 60 -3.59 4.32 2.46
N ASN A 61 -4.85 4.76 2.57
CA ASN A 61 -5.39 5.45 3.72
C ASN A 61 -6.60 4.69 4.26
N CYS A 62 -6.57 4.38 5.56
CA CYS A 62 -7.70 3.86 6.29
C CYS A 62 -8.57 5.01 6.84
N SER A 63 -9.85 4.75 7.07
CA SER A 63 -10.78 5.68 7.72
C SER A 63 -10.35 6.08 9.13
N CYS A 64 -9.55 5.25 9.83
CA CYS A 64 -9.01 5.58 11.15
C CYS A 64 -7.74 6.43 11.13
N GLY A 65 -7.28 6.87 9.95
CA GLY A 65 -6.08 7.69 9.80
C GLY A 65 -4.79 6.89 9.60
N ALA A 66 -4.79 5.58 9.87
CA ALA A 66 -3.66 4.71 9.56
C ALA A 66 -3.36 4.73 8.05
N SER A 67 -2.08 4.72 7.70
CA SER A 67 -1.65 4.77 6.30
C SER A 67 -0.50 3.82 6.01
N TYR A 68 -0.44 3.37 4.75
CA TYR A 68 0.59 2.50 4.21
C TYR A 68 1.18 3.15 2.95
N ILE A 69 2.49 2.97 2.74
CA ILE A 69 3.17 3.39 1.51
C ILE A 69 3.73 2.15 0.83
N GLY A 70 3.46 2.02 -0.47
CA GLY A 70 4.02 0.94 -1.26
C GLY A 70 4.37 1.34 -2.68
N ARG A 71 5.22 0.53 -3.31
CA ARG A 71 5.54 0.62 -4.74
C ARG A 71 4.84 -0.45 -5.56
N CYS A 72 4.60 -0.16 -6.84
CA CYS A 72 4.21 -1.18 -7.81
C CYS A 72 4.85 -0.94 -9.18
N SER A 73 5.52 -1.97 -9.71
CA SER A 73 5.95 -2.00 -11.12
C SER A 73 4.80 -2.38 -12.06
N ARG A 74 3.83 -3.17 -11.56
CA ARG A 74 2.57 -3.55 -12.23
C ARG A 74 1.46 -2.53 -11.96
N ASN A 75 0.30 -2.72 -12.59
CA ASN A 75 -0.90 -1.91 -12.37
C ASN A 75 -1.29 -1.86 -10.88
N LEU A 76 -1.57 -0.66 -10.38
CA LEU A 76 -2.01 -0.44 -9.01
C LEU A 76 -3.26 -1.26 -8.65
N TYR A 77 -4.21 -1.41 -9.57
CA TYR A 77 -5.40 -2.24 -9.40
C TYR A 77 -5.07 -3.67 -8.95
N ILE A 78 -4.07 -4.28 -9.60
CA ILE A 78 -3.64 -5.65 -9.27
C ILE A 78 -3.09 -5.69 -7.85
N ARG A 79 -2.25 -4.71 -7.48
CA ARG A 79 -1.69 -4.62 -6.12
C ARG A 79 -2.74 -4.33 -5.05
N ALA A 80 -3.71 -3.45 -5.34
CA ALA A 80 -4.80 -3.16 -4.42
C ALA A 80 -5.66 -4.40 -4.14
N ARG A 81 -5.96 -5.20 -5.17
CA ARG A 81 -6.68 -6.48 -5.01
C ARG A 81 -5.93 -7.54 -4.22
N GLU A 82 -4.60 -7.53 -4.29
CA GLU A 82 -3.79 -8.40 -3.46
C GLU A 82 -3.90 -8.04 -1.96
N HIS A 83 -4.09 -6.76 -1.64
CA HIS A 83 -4.33 -6.28 -0.27
C HIS A 83 -5.78 -6.44 0.19
N LEU A 84 -6.74 -6.35 -0.74
CA LEU A 84 -8.18 -6.44 -0.47
C LEU A 84 -8.77 -7.71 -1.12
N PRO A 85 -8.54 -8.89 -0.55
CA PRO A 85 -9.04 -10.13 -1.13
C PRO A 85 -10.57 -10.19 -1.02
N VAL A 86 -11.21 -10.81 -2.02
CA VAL A 86 -12.68 -10.93 -2.14
C VAL A 86 -13.31 -11.65 -0.93
N TRP A 87 -12.55 -12.46 -0.20
CA TRP A 87 -13.08 -13.13 1.00
C TRP A 87 -13.25 -12.17 2.18
N LEU A 88 -12.54 -11.05 2.22
CA LEU A 88 -12.61 -10.08 3.32
C LEU A 88 -14.01 -9.50 3.43
N SER A 89 -14.63 -9.17 2.29
CA SER A 89 -16.02 -8.71 2.24
C SER A 89 -17.06 -9.79 2.56
N LYS A 90 -16.64 -11.06 2.60
CA LYS A 90 -17.50 -12.20 2.96
C LYS A 90 -17.38 -12.60 4.44
N GLY A 91 -16.59 -11.88 5.23
CA GLY A 91 -16.41 -12.16 6.66
C GLY A 91 -15.63 -13.45 6.97
N VAL A 92 -14.94 -14.05 5.99
CA VAL A 92 -14.20 -15.31 6.17
C VAL A 92 -12.72 -15.01 6.40
N VAL A 93 -12.19 -15.17 7.62
CA VAL A 93 -10.77 -14.90 7.89
C VAL A 93 -9.89 -16.03 7.35
N LYS A 94 -8.95 -15.69 6.46
CA LYS A 94 -7.88 -16.57 5.97
C LYS A 94 -6.52 -16.05 6.42
N THR A 95 -5.44 -16.76 6.06
CA THR A 95 -4.06 -16.35 6.33
C THR A 95 -3.82 -14.90 5.90
N VAL A 96 -3.37 -14.10 6.84
CA VAL A 96 -3.03 -12.70 6.66
C VAL A 96 -1.53 -12.62 6.38
N ASN A 97 -1.14 -12.02 5.26
CA ASN A 97 0.27 -11.95 4.83
C ASN A 97 0.67 -10.54 4.36
N ARG A 98 -0.16 -9.54 4.67
CA ARG A 98 -0.01 -8.15 4.21
C ARG A 98 -0.48 -7.21 5.31
N SER A 99 0.27 -6.16 5.59
CA SER A 99 -0.01 -5.26 6.71
C SER A 99 -1.31 -4.47 6.56
N ILE A 100 -1.65 -4.02 5.34
CA ILE A 100 -2.97 -3.43 5.06
C ILE A 100 -4.09 -4.41 5.43
N LEU A 101 -3.98 -5.67 4.99
CA LEU A 101 -5.00 -6.68 5.26
C LEU A 101 -5.10 -7.01 6.75
N ASP A 102 -3.96 -7.13 7.42
CA ASP A 102 -3.87 -7.37 8.86
C ASP A 102 -4.58 -6.29 9.65
N HIS A 103 -4.28 -5.04 9.34
CA HIS A 103 -4.94 -3.89 9.93
C HIS A 103 -6.46 -3.91 9.73
N LEU A 104 -6.93 -4.18 8.51
CA LEU A 104 -8.37 -4.22 8.22
C LEU A 104 -9.09 -5.35 8.97
N VAL A 105 -8.45 -6.52 9.09
CA VAL A 105 -9.00 -7.65 9.86
C VAL A 105 -9.03 -7.33 11.36
N GLN A 106 -7.96 -6.76 11.91
CA GLN A 106 -7.87 -6.43 13.34
C GLN A 106 -8.84 -5.33 13.77
N THR A 107 -9.03 -4.33 12.91
CA THR A 107 -9.88 -3.16 13.22
C THR A 107 -11.32 -3.30 12.75
N GLY A 108 -11.62 -4.26 11.88
CA GLY A 108 -12.94 -4.39 11.25
C GLY A 108 -13.27 -3.28 10.25
N HIS A 109 -12.31 -2.43 9.90
CA HIS A 109 -12.51 -1.38 8.91
C HIS A 109 -12.68 -1.96 7.51
N THR A 110 -13.43 -1.24 6.67
CA THR A 110 -13.57 -1.54 5.25
C THR A 110 -12.75 -0.56 4.43
N ALA A 111 -12.29 -1.01 3.26
CA ALA A 111 -11.54 -0.19 2.33
C ALA A 111 -12.09 -0.33 0.92
N ASN A 112 -12.22 0.79 0.21
CA ASN A 112 -12.60 0.84 -1.19
C ASN A 112 -11.35 1.13 -2.03
N MET A 113 -11.12 0.37 -3.10
CA MET A 113 -9.93 0.54 -3.93
C MET A 113 -9.78 1.95 -4.52
N GLU A 114 -10.88 2.60 -4.90
CA GLU A 114 -10.85 3.91 -5.54
C GLU A 114 -10.63 5.05 -4.54
N GLN A 115 -11.12 4.89 -3.31
CA GLN A 115 -11.06 5.93 -2.28
C GLN A 115 -9.83 5.78 -1.38
N SER A 116 -9.47 4.53 -1.06
CA SER A 116 -8.41 4.23 -0.10
C SER A 116 -7.03 4.23 -0.74
N PHE A 117 -6.90 4.04 -2.06
CA PHE A 117 -5.59 4.03 -2.74
C PHE A 117 -5.38 5.28 -3.59
N ALA A 118 -4.30 6.00 -3.32
CA ALA A 118 -3.89 7.19 -4.07
C ALA A 118 -2.48 7.01 -4.64
N ILE A 119 -2.23 7.52 -5.84
CA ILE A 119 -0.87 7.60 -6.40
C ILE A 119 -0.22 8.87 -5.89
N ILE A 120 0.97 8.74 -5.31
CA ILE A 120 1.76 9.88 -4.82
C ILE A 120 2.96 10.19 -5.71
N HIS A 121 3.44 9.22 -6.49
CA HIS A 121 4.53 9.43 -7.45
C HIS A 121 4.44 8.46 -8.63
N ARG A 122 4.72 8.95 -9.84
CA ARG A 122 4.79 8.14 -11.07
C ARG A 122 6.20 8.20 -11.63
N VAL A 123 6.76 7.05 -11.99
CA VAL A 123 8.06 6.98 -12.65
C VAL A 123 7.89 7.14 -14.16
N ASN A 124 8.77 7.93 -14.78
CA ASN A 124 8.75 8.15 -16.22
C ASN A 124 8.94 6.83 -16.99
N ILE A 125 8.01 6.53 -17.90
CA ILE A 125 7.99 5.30 -18.69
C ILE A 125 9.06 5.26 -19.79
N SER A 126 9.62 6.41 -20.19
CA SER A 126 10.68 6.46 -21.21
C SER A 126 12.03 5.94 -20.68
N LEU A 127 12.16 5.76 -19.37
CA LEU A 127 13.39 5.26 -18.75
C LEU A 127 13.52 3.74 -18.89
N PRO A 128 14.76 3.22 -19.00
CA PRO A 128 15.00 1.77 -19.00
C PRO A 128 14.45 1.08 -17.75
N ASN A 129 13.98 -0.17 -17.90
CA ASN A 129 13.40 -0.96 -16.80
C ASN A 129 14.26 -0.98 -15.53
N SER A 130 15.56 -1.21 -15.67
CA SER A 130 16.50 -1.28 -14.54
C SER A 130 16.59 0.05 -13.78
N VAL A 131 16.51 1.17 -14.49
CA VAL A 131 16.49 2.51 -13.89
C VAL A 131 15.17 2.75 -13.17
N ARG A 132 14.04 2.40 -13.80
CA ARG A 132 12.71 2.56 -13.19
C ARG A 132 12.57 1.80 -11.88
N LEU A 133 13.09 0.57 -11.82
CA LEU A 133 13.06 -0.25 -10.60
C LEU A 133 13.87 0.38 -9.46
N ARG A 134 15.05 0.92 -9.75
CA ARG A 134 15.87 1.63 -8.76
C ARG A 134 15.20 2.91 -8.27
N ILE A 135 14.59 3.67 -9.18
CA ILE A 135 13.80 4.86 -8.82
C ILE A 135 12.64 4.47 -7.91
N LEU A 136 11.90 3.40 -8.22
CA LEU A 136 10.80 2.94 -7.35
C LEU A 136 11.27 2.60 -5.94
N GLN A 137 12.39 1.87 -5.81
CA GLN A 137 12.95 1.51 -4.51
C GLN A 137 13.32 2.75 -3.70
N THR A 138 14.01 3.69 -4.34
CA THR A 138 14.49 4.92 -3.69
C THR A 138 13.32 5.84 -3.32
N ALA A 139 12.37 6.04 -4.25
CA ALA A 139 11.20 6.87 -4.04
C ALA A 139 10.28 6.32 -2.94
N GLU A 140 10.13 5.00 -2.83
CA GLU A 140 9.38 4.37 -1.74
C GLU A 140 10.01 4.65 -0.38
N ALA A 141 11.33 4.43 -0.25
CA ALA A 141 12.04 4.67 1.02
C ALA A 141 11.94 6.15 1.45
N ILE A 142 12.08 7.07 0.49
CA ILE A 142 11.88 8.51 0.73
C ILE A 142 10.44 8.80 1.16
N ALA A 143 9.44 8.24 0.47
CA ALA A 143 8.04 8.44 0.78
C ALA A 143 7.67 7.94 2.17
N ILE A 144 8.13 6.74 2.57
CA ILE A 144 7.95 6.19 3.92
C ILE A 144 8.52 7.16 4.96
N ARG A 145 9.76 7.62 4.75
CA ARG A 145 10.44 8.53 5.68
C ARG A 145 9.69 9.86 5.86
N ILE A 146 9.16 10.43 4.77
CA ILE A 146 8.45 11.72 4.80
C ILE A 146 7.04 11.57 5.38
N LYS A 147 6.31 10.54 4.98
CA LYS A 147 4.89 10.37 5.33
C LYS A 147 4.66 9.72 6.69
N LYS A 148 5.69 9.09 7.28
CA LYS A 148 5.59 8.37 8.57
C LYS A 148 4.44 7.37 8.57
N ALA A 149 4.37 6.54 7.53
CA ALA A 149 3.35 5.50 7.41
C ALA A 149 3.46 4.49 8.57
N GLU A 150 2.32 4.02 9.06
CA GLU A 150 2.20 3.23 10.31
C GLU A 150 1.85 1.76 10.07
N LEU A 151 1.50 1.42 8.83
CA LEU A 151 1.18 0.07 8.36
C LEU A 151 2.28 -0.49 7.47
#